data_AF-G0A184-F1
#
_entry.id   AF-G0A184-F1
#
_cell.length_a   1.000
_cell.length_b   1.000
_cell.length_c   1.000
_cell.angle_alpha   90.00
_cell.angle_beta   90.00
_cell.angle_gamma   90.00
#
_symmetry.space_group_name_H-M   'P 1'
#
loop_
_entity.id
_entity.type
_entity.pdbx_description
1 polymer ?
#
loop_
_entity_poly.entity_id
_entity_poly.type
_entity_poly.pdbx_seq_one_letter_code
_entity_poly.pdbx_strand_id
1 'polypeptide(L)'
;MTTIQIFDPALCCSTGVCGVDVDQQLVDFSADIEWAKQSGAQIERFNLAQQPLAFAENPAAKGFLERSGAEALPLILVDGEIALAGRYPSRAELARWAGLTVTESACCSGSKCC
;
A
#
# COMPACT_ATOMS: atom_id res chain seq x y z
N MET A 1 12.15 11.78 -6.41
CA MET A 1 11.63 10.94 -5.31
C MET A 1 10.74 9.91 -5.97
N THR A 2 10.84 8.65 -5.54
CA THR A 2 10.03 7.58 -6.11
C THR A 2 8.61 7.68 -5.57
N THR A 3 7.63 7.69 -6.47
CA THR A 3 6.20 7.79 -6.12
C THR A 3 5.58 6.40 -6.12
N ILE A 4 4.97 6.02 -5.00
CA ILE A 4 4.23 4.77 -4.87
C ILE A 4 2.74 5.08 -4.96
N GLN A 5 2.04 4.49 -5.92
CA GLN A 5 0.60 4.65 -6.09
C GLN A 5 -0.10 3.32 -5.81
N ILE A 6 -1.11 3.35 -4.95
CA ILE A 6 -1.87 2.18 -4.52
C ILE A 6 -3.31 2.32 -5.01
N PHE A 7 -3.75 1.35 -5.79
CA PHE A 7 -5.09 1.26 -6.33
C PHE A 7 -5.80 0.13 -5.61
N ASP A 8 -6.64 0.47 -4.64
CA ASP A 8 -7.39 -0.47 -3.82
C ASP A 8 -8.63 -1.02 -4.57
N PRO A 9 -9.11 -2.22 -4.17
CA PRO A 9 -10.45 -2.66 -4.54
C PRO A 9 -11.53 -1.67 -4.10
N ALA A 10 -12.77 -1.92 -4.51
CA ALA A 10 -13.93 -1.15 -4.08
C ALA A 10 -14.19 -1.39 -2.58
N LEU A 11 -13.57 -0.57 -1.73
CA LEU A 11 -13.71 -0.60 -0.28
C LEU A 11 -14.80 0.40 0.17
N CYS A 12 -15.44 0.13 1.31
CA CYS A 12 -16.45 1.02 1.88
C CYS A 12 -15.87 2.39 2.36
N CYS A 13 -14.58 2.45 2.68
CA CYS A 13 -13.85 3.68 3.01
C CYS A 13 -12.41 3.65 2.46
N SER A 14 -11.65 4.74 2.60
CA SER A 14 -10.29 4.86 2.03
C SER A 14 -9.28 3.88 2.61
N THR A 15 -9.45 3.44 3.86
CA THR A 15 -8.59 2.42 4.48
C THR A 15 -9.17 1.01 4.39
N GLY A 16 -10.48 0.90 4.15
CA GLY A 16 -11.28 -0.32 4.27
C GLY A 16 -11.45 -0.84 5.71
N VAL A 17 -11.16 -0.01 6.71
CA VAL A 17 -11.24 -0.36 8.15
C VAL A 17 -12.59 0.05 8.77
N CYS A 18 -13.65 0.21 7.97
CA CYS A 18 -14.97 0.60 8.46
C CYS A 18 -15.89 -0.63 8.62
N GLY A 19 -16.39 -0.86 9.83
CA GLY A 19 -17.35 -1.93 10.12
C GLY A 19 -16.98 -2.74 11.36
N VAL A 20 -17.78 -3.76 11.67
CA VAL A 20 -17.53 -4.68 12.79
C VAL A 20 -16.62 -5.85 12.43
N ASP A 21 -16.48 -6.12 11.13
CA ASP A 21 -15.66 -7.20 10.58
C ASP A 21 -14.50 -6.58 9.80
N VAL A 22 -13.49 -6.14 10.55
CA VAL A 22 -12.33 -5.43 10.01
C VAL A 22 -11.28 -6.43 9.57
N ASP A 23 -10.88 -6.37 8.30
CA ASP A 23 -9.75 -7.12 7.78
C ASP A 23 -8.44 -6.63 8.41
N GLN A 24 -7.77 -7.51 9.18
CA GLN A 24 -6.49 -7.19 9.82
C GLN A 24 -5.40 -6.82 8.81
N GLN A 25 -5.43 -7.38 7.60
CA GLN A 25 -4.48 -7.03 6.55
C GLN A 25 -4.58 -5.56 6.16
N LEU A 26 -5.80 -4.99 6.15
CA LEU A 26 -6.03 -3.58 5.87
C LEU A 26 -5.61 -2.67 7.02
N VAL A 27 -5.72 -3.16 8.26
CA VAL A 27 -5.23 -2.45 9.46
C VAL A 27 -3.71 -2.34 9.44
N ASP A 28 -3.03 -3.48 9.30
CA ASP A 28 -1.56 -3.55 9.27
C ASP A 28 -1.01 -2.74 8.11
N PHE A 29 -1.62 -2.88 6.93
CA PHE A 29 -1.23 -2.10 5.76
C PHE A 29 -1.42 -0.60 5.97
N SER A 30 -2.53 -0.17 6.57
CA SER A 30 -2.75 1.26 6.85
C SER A 30 -1.71 1.82 7.82
N ALA A 31 -1.27 1.02 8.80
CA ALA A 31 -0.19 1.39 9.71
C ALA A 31 1.17 1.47 8.98
N ASP A 32 1.47 0.54 8.08
CA ASP A 32 2.69 0.53 7.28
C ASP A 32 2.78 1.73 6.32
N ILE A 33 1.65 2.12 5.72
CA ILE A 33 1.57 3.30 4.86
C ILE A 33 1.82 4.58 5.64
N GLU A 34 1.24 4.70 6.83
CA GLU A 34 1.45 5.86 7.69
C GLU A 34 2.91 5.95 8.14
N TRP A 35 3.51 4.83 8.57
CA TRP A 35 4.94 4.76 8.89
C TRP A 35 5.82 5.19 7.70
N ALA A 36 5.53 4.69 6.49
CA ALA A 36 6.32 5.01 5.30
C ALA A 36 6.21 6.48 4.93
N LYS A 37 5.02 7.07 5.00
CA LYS A 37 4.78 8.52 4.77
C LYS A 37 5.54 9.38 5.78
N GLN A 38 5.48 9.03 7.07
CA GLN A 38 6.22 9.71 8.13
C GLN A 38 7.74 9.60 7.95
N SER A 39 8.20 8.50 7.35
CA SER A 39 9.60 8.26 7.01
C SER A 39 10.05 8.97 5.72
N GLY A 40 9.15 9.66 5.02
CA GLY A 40 9.46 10.46 3.83
C GLY A 40 9.07 9.82 2.49
N ALA A 41 8.35 8.69 2.48
CA ALA A 41 7.85 8.10 1.24
C ALA A 41 6.71 8.95 0.63
N GLN A 42 6.72 9.11 -0.69
CA GLN A 42 5.62 9.70 -1.43
C GLN A 42 4.63 8.61 -1.83
N ILE A 43 3.49 8.57 -1.15
CA ILE A 43 2.49 7.52 -1.32
C ILE A 43 1.11 8.11 -1.57
N GLU A 44 0.50 7.72 -2.69
CA GLU A 44 -0.87 8.03 -3.07
C GLU A 44 -1.72 6.77 -3.02
N ARG A 45 -2.95 6.89 -2.51
CA ARG A 45 -3.87 5.76 -2.36
C ARG A 45 -5.23 6.13 -2.96
N PHE A 46 -5.76 5.25 -3.80
CA PHE A 46 -6.99 5.44 -4.55
C PHE A 46 -7.92 4.25 -4.33
N ASN A 47 -9.15 4.52 -3.90
CA ASN A 47 -10.19 3.49 -3.74
C ASN A 47 -11.12 3.51 -4.94
N LEU A 48 -11.32 2.35 -5.60
CA LEU A 48 -12.15 2.23 -6.80
C LEU A 48 -13.59 2.72 -6.59
N ALA A 49 -14.17 2.51 -5.40
CA ALA A 49 -15.53 2.94 -5.07
C ALA A 49 -15.66 4.46 -4.91
N GLN A 50 -14.58 5.14 -4.49
CA GLN A 50 -14.58 6.57 -4.18
C GLN A 50 -13.98 7.43 -5.29
N GLN A 51 -13.00 6.89 -6.01
CA GLN A 51 -12.16 7.60 -6.98
C GLN A 51 -12.04 6.82 -8.32
N PRO A 52 -13.14 6.35 -8.94
CA PRO A 52 -13.05 5.53 -10.16
C PRO A 52 -12.37 6.25 -11.34
N LEU A 53 -12.45 7.58 -11.40
CA LEU A 53 -11.76 8.40 -12.41
C LEU A 53 -10.23 8.24 -12.35
N ALA A 54 -9.63 8.12 -11.16
CA ALA A 54 -8.18 7.94 -11.01
C ALA A 54 -7.69 6.63 -11.67
N PHE A 55 -8.53 5.59 -11.67
CA PHE A 55 -8.23 4.32 -12.33
C PHE A 55 -8.37 4.42 -13.85
N ALA A 56 -9.35 5.21 -14.33
CA ALA A 56 -9.56 5.41 -15.76
C ALA A 56 -8.51 6.35 -16.40
N GLU A 57 -8.00 7.31 -15.64
CA GLU A 57 -7.03 8.31 -16.09
C GLU A 57 -5.57 7.81 -16.04
N ASN A 58 -5.26 6.81 -15.20
CA ASN A 58 -3.95 6.18 -15.17
C ASN A 58 -3.88 5.02 -16.18
N PRO A 59 -3.04 5.09 -17.24
CA PRO A 59 -3.01 4.06 -18.28
C PRO A 59 -2.65 2.65 -17.78
N ALA A 60 -1.77 2.55 -16.77
CA ALA A 60 -1.37 1.26 -16.20
C ALA A 60 -2.52 0.64 -15.39
N ALA A 61 -3.20 1.45 -14.56
CA ALA A 61 -4.35 0.99 -13.79
C ALA A 61 -5.53 0.60 -14.70
N LYS A 62 -5.86 1.44 -15.69
CA LYS A 62 -6.91 1.15 -16.68
C LYS A 62 -6.63 -0.15 -17.43
N GLY A 63 -5.42 -0.28 -17.99
CA GLY A 63 -5.05 -1.48 -18.73
C GLY A 63 -5.02 -2.74 -17.85
N PHE A 64 -4.65 -2.61 -16.57
CA PHE A 64 -4.74 -3.71 -15.62
C PHE A 64 -6.18 -4.16 -15.39
N LEU A 65 -7.11 -3.22 -15.14
CA LEU A 65 -8.53 -3.54 -14.97
C LEU A 65 -9.15 -4.20 -16.20
N GLU A 66 -8.83 -3.70 -17.41
CA GLU A 66 -9.35 -4.25 -18.67
C GLU A 66 -8.90 -5.70 -18.92
N ARG A 67 -7.70 -6.08 -18.45
CA ARG A 67 -7.14 -7.43 -18.67
C ARG A 67 -7.43 -8.41 -17.54
N SER A 68 -7.38 -7.94 -16.29
CA SER A 68 -7.40 -8.80 -15.10
C SER A 68 -8.68 -8.67 -14.29
N GLY A 69 -9.49 -7.63 -14.52
CA GLY A 69 -10.68 -7.32 -13.75
C GLY A 69 -10.39 -6.64 -12.40
N ALA A 70 -11.44 -6.12 -11.77
CA ALA A 70 -11.34 -5.45 -10.47
C ALA A 70 -11.02 -6.41 -9.30
N GLU A 71 -11.35 -7.70 -9.44
CA GLU A 71 -11.06 -8.73 -8.45
C GLU A 71 -9.55 -9.00 -8.29
N ALA A 72 -8.72 -8.54 -9.23
CA ALA A 72 -7.27 -8.68 -9.18
C ALA A 72 -6.58 -7.54 -8.39
N LEU A 73 -7.35 -6.57 -7.88
CA LEU A 73 -6.86 -5.51 -7.00
C LEU A 73 -6.48 -6.08 -5.61
N PRO A 74 -5.60 -5.41 -4.84
CA PRO A 74 -5.00 -4.10 -5.10
C PRO A 74 -3.91 -4.14 -6.17
N LEU A 75 -3.70 -3.01 -6.84
CA LEU A 75 -2.60 -2.78 -7.79
C LEU A 75 -1.65 -1.71 -7.25
N ILE A 76 -0.35 -1.99 -7.28
CA ILE A 76 0.69 -1.08 -6.79
C ILE A 76 1.58 -0.68 -7.96
N LEU A 77 1.70 0.63 -8.14
CA LEU A 77 2.64 1.24 -9.08
C LEU A 77 3.80 1.89 -8.34
N VAL A 78 5.01 1.75 -8.88
CA VAL A 78 6.21 2.46 -8.44
C VAL A 78 6.73 3.23 -9.64
N ASP A 79 6.79 4.56 -9.53
CA ASP A 79 7.13 5.46 -10.64
C ASP A 79 6.30 5.22 -11.91
N GLY A 80 5.02 4.87 -11.72
CA GLY A 80 4.05 4.60 -12.80
C GLY A 80 4.10 3.19 -13.38
N GLU A 81 5.05 2.36 -12.96
CA GLU A 81 5.19 0.97 -13.42
C GLU A 81 4.58 -0.03 -12.44
N ILE A 82 4.00 -1.12 -12.94
CA ILE A 82 3.40 -2.16 -12.09
C ILE A 82 4.49 -2.87 -11.30
N ALA A 83 4.45 -2.72 -9.98
CA ALA A 83 5.39 -3.37 -9.06
C ALA A 83 4.78 -4.60 -8.36
N LEU A 84 3.47 -4.55 -8.06
CA LEU A 84 2.76 -5.61 -7.34
C LEU A 84 1.27 -5.58 -7.68
N ALA A 85 0.62 -6.75 -7.70
CA ALA A 85 -0.82 -6.86 -7.86
C ALA A 85 -1.39 -8.04 -7.05
N GLY A 86 -2.66 -7.96 -6.66
CA GLY A 86 -3.41 -9.01 -5.97
C GLY A 86 -3.09 -9.17 -4.48
N ARG A 87 -2.17 -8.38 -3.92
CA ARG A 87 -1.91 -8.29 -2.48
C ARG A 87 -1.33 -6.92 -2.11
N TYR A 88 -1.46 -6.57 -0.83
CA TYR A 88 -0.78 -5.40 -0.28
C TYR A 88 0.73 -5.65 -0.11
N PRO A 89 1.57 -4.62 -0.30
CA PRO A 89 3.01 -4.73 -0.06
C PRO A 89 3.31 -4.75 1.43
N SER A 90 4.37 -5.45 1.78
CA SER A 90 4.94 -5.43 3.14
C SER A 90 5.69 -4.12 3.41
N ARG A 91 5.88 -3.79 4.69
CA ARG A 91 6.76 -2.69 5.12
C ARG A 91 8.14 -2.71 4.45
N ALA A 92 8.74 -3.88 4.31
CA ALA A 92 10.06 -4.04 3.69
C ALA A 92 10.05 -3.68 2.19
N GLU A 93 8.98 -4.03 1.47
CA GLU A 93 8.79 -3.65 0.07
C GLU A 93 8.60 -2.14 -0.08
N LEU A 94 7.75 -1.53 0.76
CA LEU A 94 7.56 -0.08 0.79
C LEU A 94 8.87 0.66 1.05
N ALA A 95 9.65 0.20 2.03
CA ALA A 95 10.94 0.79 2.35
C ALA A 95 11.94 0.66 1.20
N ARG A 96 12.00 -0.52 0.58
CA ARG A 96 12.88 -0.77 -0.57
C ARG A 96 12.56 0.15 -1.74
N TRP A 97 11.28 0.33 -2.08
CA TRP A 97 10.87 1.19 -3.19
C TRP A 97 11.09 2.68 -2.88
N ALA A 98 10.79 3.11 -1.67
CA ALA A 98 10.97 4.50 -1.25
C ALA A 98 12.41 4.87 -0.85
N GLY A 99 13.34 3.89 -0.85
CA GLY A 99 14.73 4.11 -0.42
C GLY A 99 14.86 4.41 1.08
N LEU A 100 13.92 3.92 1.90
CA LEU A 100 13.91 4.11 3.34
C LEU A 100 14.76 3.06 4.05
N THR A 101 15.45 3.47 5.11
CA THR A 101 16.09 2.53 6.02
C THR A 101 15.05 1.96 6.97
N VAL A 102 14.75 0.67 6.86
CA VAL A 102 13.98 -0.02 7.91
C VAL A 102 14.92 -0.18 9.10
N THR A 103 14.80 0.70 10.09
CA THR A 103 15.37 0.43 11.40
C THR A 103 14.52 -0.70 11.98
N GLU A 104 14.97 -1.95 11.85
CA GLU A 104 14.44 -2.99 12.70
C GLU A 104 14.57 -2.47 14.13
N SER A 105 13.43 -2.30 14.79
CA SER A 105 13.44 -1.95 16.20
C SER A 105 14.12 -3.12 16.88
N ALA A 106 15.40 -2.93 17.19
CA ALA A 106 16.20 -3.88 17.91
C ALA A 106 15.50 -4.10 19.25
N CYS A 107 14.74 -5.19 19.35
CA CYS A 107 14.47 -5.89 20.61
C CYS A 107 15.78 -6.53 21.10
N CYS A 108 16.82 -5.71 21.24
CA CYS A 108 18.01 -5.95 22.03
C CYS A 108 17.97 -4.96 23.19
N SER A 109 16.96 -5.10 24.06
CA SER A 109 17.13 -4.69 25.45
C SER A 109 18.00 -5.75 26.12
N GLY A 110 19.32 -5.60 25.95
CA GLY A 110 20.30 -6.42 26.64
C GLY A 110 20.34 -6.14 28.15
N SER A 111 20.84 -7.15 28.85
CA SER A 111 21.60 -7.05 30.12
C SER A 111 20.83 -7.02 31.44
N LYS A 112 20.44 -8.21 31.90
CA LYS A 112 20.87 -8.69 33.23
C LYS A 112 21.09 -10.20 33.23
N CYS A 113 22.27 -10.59 32.73
CA CYS A 113 22.96 -11.78 33.21
C CYS A 113 23.71 -11.37 34.48
N CYS A 114 23.25 -11.86 35.64
CA CYS A 114 23.97 -12.04 36.91
C CYS A 114 23.10 -12.96 37.77
#